data_AF-A0A7J3J0R6-F1
#
_entry.id   AF-A0A7J3J0R6-F1
#
_cell.length_a   1.000
_cell.length_b   1.000
_cell.length_c   1.000
_cell.angle_alpha   90.00
_cell.angle_beta   90.00
_cell.angle_gamma   90.00
#
_symmetry.space_group_name_H-M   'P 1'
#
loop_
_entity.id
_entity.type
_entity.pdbx_description
1 polymer ?
#
loop_
_entity_poly.entity_id
_entity_poly.type
_entity_poly.pdbx_seq_one_letter_code
_entity_poly.pdbx_strand_id
1 'polypeptide(L)'
;MRSGKTTLVKHIIRSLNKKVIVAYVDCSLYQTTYSILKEILPRSEFVLYRSNYELIKELLKYAREKRFAVCFDNFEKLKEKDLIARLMSLNLCIILISDNEENLSLLSESIRSNIPSIIRLQAYTIEQSFDILKDRDDISTLKFNDSTTWYNYLFRDEKDQT
;
A
#
# COMPACT_ATOMS: atom_id res chain seq x y z
N MET A 1 -2.04 -19.48 -1.45
CA MET A 1 -0.72 -19.05 -0.93
C MET A 1 -0.57 -17.55 -1.19
N ARG A 2 -0.37 -16.70 -0.17
CA ARG A 2 -0.28 -15.23 -0.37
C ARG A 2 1.09 -14.86 -0.95
N SER A 3 1.12 -14.35 -2.18
CA SER A 3 2.34 -14.04 -2.96
C SER A 3 3.05 -12.73 -2.57
N GLY A 4 2.79 -12.20 -1.37
CA GLY A 4 3.49 -11.00 -0.87
C GLY A 4 3.19 -9.68 -1.59
N LYS A 5 2.20 -9.62 -2.50
CA LYS A 5 1.87 -8.44 -3.31
C LYS A 5 1.69 -7.17 -2.46
N THR A 6 0.85 -7.26 -1.43
CA THR A 6 0.59 -6.15 -0.49
C THR A 6 1.85 -5.74 0.28
N THR A 7 2.69 -6.69 0.68
CA THR A 7 3.96 -6.41 1.39
C THR A 7 4.92 -5.65 0.49
N LEU A 8 5.05 -6.07 -0.77
CA LEU A 8 5.88 -5.40 -1.77
C LEU A 8 5.40 -3.97 -2.01
N VAL A 9 4.10 -3.78 -2.23
CA VAL A 9 3.52 -2.44 -2.44
C VAL A 9 3.75 -1.55 -1.22
N LYS A 10 3.50 -2.05 0.00
CA LYS A 10 3.76 -1.29 1.23
C LYS A 10 5.24 -0.94 1.41
N HIS A 11 6.14 -1.83 1.02
CA HIS A 11 7.58 -1.56 1.05
C HIS A 11 7.95 -0.46 0.05
N ILE A 12 7.48 -0.55 -1.19
CA ILE A 12 7.72 0.46 -2.24
C ILE A 12 7.18 1.83 -1.80
N ILE A 13 5.96 1.88 -1.25
CA ILE A 13 5.35 3.11 -0.73
C ILE A 13 6.23 3.76 0.35
N ARG A 14 6.84 2.96 1.24
CA ARG A 14 7.75 3.47 2.28
C ARG A 14 9.07 3.99 1.72
N SER A 15 9.56 3.39 0.65
CA SER A 15 10.82 3.75 -0.01
C SER A 15 10.66 4.88 -1.04
N LEU A 16 9.43 5.27 -1.37
CA LEU A 16 9.11 6.33 -2.32
C LEU A 16 9.46 7.72 -1.77
N ASN A 17 9.88 8.60 -2.67
CA ASN A 17 10.26 9.97 -2.34
C ASN A 17 9.05 10.75 -1.79
N LYS A 18 9.26 11.57 -0.75
CA LYS A 18 8.24 12.43 -0.12
C LYS A 18 7.55 13.41 -1.09
N LYS A 19 8.06 13.57 -2.31
CA LYS A 19 7.46 14.36 -3.40
C LYS A 19 6.25 13.69 -4.05
N VAL A 20 6.04 12.39 -3.85
CA VAL A 20 4.88 11.64 -4.35
C VAL A 20 3.96 11.32 -3.18
N ILE A 21 2.69 11.71 -3.29
CA ILE A 21 1.66 11.26 -2.35
C ILE A 21 1.16 9.92 -2.84
N VAL A 22 1.17 8.90 -1.99
CA VAL A 22 0.59 7.60 -2.31
C VAL A 22 -0.49 7.27 -1.29
N ALA A 23 -1.70 7.03 -1.78
CA ALA A 23 -2.80 6.49 -1.00
C ALA A 23 -2.93 4.99 -1.25
N TYR A 24 -3.03 4.20 -0.19
CA TYR A 24 -3.32 2.77 -0.27
C TYR A 24 -4.72 2.53 0.28
N VAL A 25 -5.58 1.91 -0.52
CA VAL A 25 -6.98 1.65 -0.21
C VAL A 25 -7.23 0.15 -0.33
N ASP A 26 -7.67 -0.48 0.76
CA ASP A 26 -8.20 -1.84 0.73
C ASP A 26 -9.69 -1.79 0.37
N CYS A 27 -10.03 -2.20 -0.85
CA CYS A 27 -11.40 -2.19 -1.34
C CYS A 27 -12.29 -3.24 -0.66
N SER A 28 -11.72 -4.14 0.14
CA SER A 28 -12.50 -5.00 1.02
C SER A 28 -13.16 -4.21 2.15
N LEU A 29 -12.48 -3.18 2.65
CA LEU A 29 -12.93 -2.31 3.72
C LEU A 29 -13.68 -1.08 3.18
N TYR A 30 -13.18 -0.49 2.09
CA TYR A 30 -13.70 0.74 1.49
C TYR A 30 -14.29 0.44 0.11
N GLN A 31 -15.60 0.25 0.04
CA GLN A 31 -16.28 -0.21 -1.18
C GLN A 31 -17.03 0.89 -1.94
N THR A 32 -17.37 2.01 -1.27
CA THR A 32 -18.18 3.09 -1.86
C THR A 32 -17.31 4.25 -2.30
N THR A 33 -17.76 4.98 -3.32
CA THR A 33 -17.05 6.16 -3.83
C THR A 33 -16.69 7.15 -2.73
N TYR A 34 -17.62 7.45 -1.82
CA TYR A 34 -17.38 8.39 -0.73
C TYR A 34 -16.29 7.90 0.23
N SER A 35 -16.35 6.63 0.67
CA SER A 35 -15.40 6.12 1.66
C SER A 35 -13.99 6.01 1.10
N ILE A 36 -13.88 5.64 -0.17
CA ILE A 36 -12.62 5.61 -0.92
C ILE A 36 -12.03 7.02 -1.05
N LEU A 37 -12.82 7.98 -1.55
CA LEU A 37 -12.33 9.35 -1.75
C LEU A 37 -11.86 9.97 -0.44
N LYS A 38 -12.57 9.69 0.66
CA LYS A 38 -12.18 10.14 2.00
C LYS A 38 -10.87 9.50 2.48
N GLU A 39 -10.64 8.23 2.17
CA GLU A 39 -9.39 7.53 2.52
C GLU A 39 -8.20 7.99 1.65
N ILE A 40 -8.46 8.31 0.38
CA ILE A 40 -7.42 8.78 -0.54
C ILE A 40 -6.92 10.16 -0.15
N LEU A 41 -7.79 11.05 0.33
CA LEU A 41 -7.37 12.39 0.69
C LEU A 41 -6.37 12.37 1.86
N PRO A 42 -5.30 13.18 1.80
CA PRO A 42 -4.40 13.35 2.94
C PRO A 42 -5.21 13.76 4.17
N ARG A 43 -4.99 13.10 5.31
CA ARG A 43 -5.68 13.41 6.56
C ARG A 43 -5.44 14.88 6.91
N SER A 44 -6.47 15.70 6.76
CA SER A 44 -6.52 17.04 7.31
C SER A 44 -7.39 16.98 8.56
N GLU A 45 -6.90 17.52 9.67
CA GLU A 45 -7.53 17.27 10.98
C GLU A 45 -8.90 17.95 11.16
N PHE A 46 -9.37 18.77 10.23
CA PHE A 46 -10.56 19.61 10.46
C PHE A 46 -11.47 19.86 9.25
N VAL A 47 -11.38 19.06 8.18
CA VAL A 47 -12.23 19.26 6.99
C VAL A 47 -13.35 18.22 6.92
N LEU A 48 -14.59 18.68 7.15
CA LEU A 48 -15.78 17.87 7.02
C LEU A 48 -16.33 17.97 5.60
N TYR A 49 -16.01 16.98 4.77
CA TYR A 49 -16.53 16.89 3.40
C TYR A 49 -17.94 16.30 3.39
N ARG A 50 -18.90 17.05 2.83
CA ARG A 50 -20.32 16.70 2.82
C ARG A 50 -20.77 15.98 1.55
N SER A 51 -19.94 15.93 0.51
CA SER A 51 -20.28 15.30 -0.76
C SER A 51 -19.08 14.71 -1.50
N ASN A 52 -19.34 13.79 -2.43
CA ASN A 52 -18.33 13.28 -3.37
C ASN A 52 -17.72 14.41 -4.21
N TYR A 53 -18.50 15.43 -4.57
CA TYR A 53 -18.03 16.55 -5.36
C TYR A 53 -16.96 17.37 -4.62
N GLU A 54 -17.18 17.66 -3.33
CA GLU A 54 -16.19 18.35 -2.49
C GLU A 54 -14.89 17.55 -2.37
N LEU A 55 -15.01 16.24 -2.15
CA LEU A 55 -13.85 15.35 -2.06
C LEU A 55 -13.03 15.33 -3.36
N ILE A 56 -13.71 15.23 -4.52
CA ILE A 56 -13.05 15.26 -5.84
C ILE A 56 -12.37 16.62 -6.08
N LYS A 57 -13.06 17.72 -5.74
CA LYS A 57 -12.49 19.07 -5.89
C LYS A 57 -11.24 19.25 -5.06
N GLU A 58 -11.21 18.70 -3.85
CA GLU A 58 -10.03 18.75 -3.00
C GLU A 58 -8.91 17.86 -3.53
N LEU A 59 -9.23 16.65 -3.97
CA LEU A 59 -8.26 15.73 -4.57
C LEU A 59 -7.59 16.36 -5.79
N LEU A 60 -8.36 17.08 -6.60
CA LEU A 60 -7.87 17.86 -7.74
C LEU A 60 -6.86 18.94 -7.35
N LYS A 61 -7.00 19.59 -6.20
CA LYS A 61 -6.01 20.57 -5.73
C LYS A 61 -4.69 19.89 -5.42
N TYR A 62 -4.73 18.79 -4.65
CA TYR A 62 -3.53 18.02 -4.31
C TYR A 62 -2.84 17.45 -5.54
N ALA A 63 -3.61 16.93 -6.50
CA ALA A 63 -3.09 16.34 -7.73
C ALA A 63 -2.38 17.36 -8.65
N ARG A 64 -2.70 18.65 -8.55
CA ARG A 64 -2.01 19.71 -9.30
C ARG A 64 -0.67 20.08 -8.68
N GLU A 65 -0.56 20.02 -7.36
CA GLU A 65 0.64 20.46 -6.64
C GLU A 65 1.70 19.34 -6.56
N LYS A 66 1.26 18.09 -6.47
CA LYS A 66 2.13 16.93 -6.25
C LYS A 66 1.70 15.76 -7.12
N ARG A 67 2.67 14.92 -7.48
CA ARG A 67 2.37 13.64 -8.12
C ARG A 67 1.63 12.75 -7.13
N PHE A 68 0.48 12.25 -7.54
CA PHE A 68 -0.42 11.50 -6.67
C PHE A 68 -0.68 10.12 -7.27
N ALA A 69 -0.46 9.08 -6.47
CA ALA A 69 -0.75 7.69 -6.83
C ALA A 69 -1.76 7.08 -5.86
N VAL A 70 -2.63 6.22 -6.40
CA VAL A 70 -3.64 5.48 -5.62
C VAL A 70 -3.49 3.99 -5.89
N CYS A 71 -3.26 3.22 -4.83
CA CYS A 71 -3.25 1.77 -4.87
C CYS A 71 -4.60 1.23 -4.41
N PHE A 72 -5.29 0.49 -5.26
CA PHE A 72 -6.50 -0.25 -4.93
C PHE A 72 -6.18 -1.73 -4.73
N ASP A 73 -6.18 -2.17 -3.48
CA ASP A 73 -6.10 -3.60 -3.15
C ASP A 73 -7.49 -4.24 -3.22
N ASN A 74 -7.57 -5.46 -3.73
CA ASN A 74 -8.83 -6.17 -3.97
C ASN A 74 -9.86 -5.35 -4.77
N PHE A 75 -9.43 -4.66 -5.83
CA PHE A 75 -10.28 -3.73 -6.62
C PHE A 75 -11.57 -4.38 -7.16
N GLU A 76 -11.61 -5.71 -7.26
CA GLU A 76 -12.80 -6.48 -7.61
C GLU A 76 -14.01 -6.14 -6.72
N LYS A 77 -13.78 -5.78 -5.45
CA LYS A 77 -14.82 -5.49 -4.44
C LYS A 77 -15.41 -4.08 -4.49
N LEU A 78 -14.87 -3.20 -5.33
CA LEU A 78 -15.42 -1.86 -5.54
C LEU A 78 -16.85 -1.93 -6.08
N LYS A 79 -17.79 -1.20 -5.47
CA LYS A 79 -19.18 -1.15 -5.96
C LYS A 79 -19.30 -0.41 -7.30
N GLU A 80 -18.54 0.67 -7.46
CA GLU A 80 -18.59 1.56 -8.62
C GLU A 80 -17.23 1.57 -9.32
N LYS A 81 -17.02 0.71 -10.33
CA LYS A 81 -15.74 0.64 -11.06
C LYS A 81 -15.44 1.89 -11.88
N ASP A 82 -16.47 2.65 -12.25
CA ASP A 82 -16.33 3.93 -12.94
C ASP A 82 -15.53 4.96 -12.14
N LEU A 83 -15.41 4.79 -10.82
CA LEU A 83 -14.50 5.60 -10.00
C LEU A 83 -13.06 5.52 -10.53
N ILE A 84 -12.60 4.32 -10.95
CA ILE A 84 -11.26 4.13 -11.50
C ILE A 84 -11.08 4.98 -12.76
N ALA A 85 -12.05 4.93 -13.69
CA ALA A 85 -12.02 5.76 -14.89
C ALA A 85 -11.97 7.25 -14.57
N ARG A 86 -12.80 7.69 -13.62
CA ARG A 86 -12.82 9.10 -13.17
C ARG A 86 -11.46 9.51 -12.62
N LEU A 87 -10.84 8.70 -11.76
CA LEU A 87 -9.54 9.02 -11.17
C LEU A 87 -8.42 9.02 -12.23
N MET A 88 -8.46 8.10 -13.20
CA MET A 88 -7.54 8.10 -14.35
C MET A 88 -7.64 9.41 -15.15
N SER A 89 -8.87 9.89 -15.40
CA SER A 89 -9.11 11.18 -16.08
C SER A 89 -8.65 12.41 -15.29
N LEU A 90 -8.38 12.27 -13.99
CA LEU A 90 -7.76 13.32 -13.15
C LEU A 90 -6.22 13.29 -13.20
N ASN A 91 -5.63 12.52 -14.10
CA ASN A 91 -4.18 12.27 -14.22
C ASN A 91 -3.56 11.67 -12.94
N LEU A 92 -4.33 10.91 -12.17
CA LEU A 92 -3.82 10.16 -11.02
C LEU A 92 -3.18 8.85 -11.50
N CYS A 93 -2.05 8.49 -10.91
CA CYS A 93 -1.45 7.18 -11.17
C CYS A 93 -2.24 6.10 -10.40
N ILE A 94 -2.85 5.15 -11.09
CA ILE A 94 -3.65 4.11 -10.46
C ILE A 94 -2.92 2.77 -10.52
N ILE A 95 -2.80 2.12 -9.37
CA ILE A 95 -2.23 0.78 -9.22
C ILE A 95 -3.36 -0.14 -8.77
N LEU A 96 -3.72 -1.12 -9.59
CA LEU A 96 -4.75 -2.11 -9.28
C LEU A 96 -4.08 -3.41 -8.84
N ILE A 97 -4.47 -3.93 -7.68
CA ILE A 97 -3.96 -5.19 -7.12
C ILE A 97 -5.13 -6.16 -7.01
N SER A 98 -4.93 -7.36 -7.55
CA SER A 98 -5.89 -8.46 -7.50
C SER A 98 -5.15 -9.79 -7.38
N ASP A 99 -5.82 -10.77 -6.79
CA ASP A 99 -5.33 -12.15 -6.72
C ASP A 99 -5.64 -12.94 -7.99
N ASN A 100 -6.70 -12.59 -8.72
CA ASN A 100 -7.08 -13.22 -9.99
C ASN A 100 -6.97 -12.21 -11.15
N GLU A 101 -6.30 -12.61 -12.22
CA GLU A 101 -6.17 -11.81 -13.44
C GLU A 101 -7.50 -11.67 -14.19
N GLU A 102 -8.39 -12.65 -14.09
CA GLU A 102 -9.73 -12.60 -14.69
C GLU A 102 -10.55 -11.42 -14.16
N ASN A 103 -10.23 -10.89 -12.98
CA ASN A 103 -10.89 -9.71 -12.41
C ASN A 103 -10.68 -8.44 -13.27
N LEU A 104 -9.68 -8.42 -14.16
CA LEU A 104 -9.54 -7.36 -15.15
C LEU A 104 -10.77 -7.28 -16.07
N SER A 105 -11.44 -8.41 -16.33
CA SER A 105 -12.69 -8.43 -17.13
C SER A 105 -13.83 -7.63 -16.51
N LEU A 106 -13.81 -7.42 -15.19
CA LEU A 106 -14.80 -6.60 -14.45
C LEU A 106 -14.66 -5.10 -14.74
N LEU A 107 -13.54 -4.67 -15.32
CA LEU A 107 -13.32 -3.29 -15.71
C LEU A 107 -13.96 -3.03 -17.08
N SER A 108 -14.48 -1.82 -17.27
CA SER A 108 -14.96 -1.40 -18.58
C SER A 108 -13.85 -1.41 -19.61
N GLU A 109 -14.20 -1.58 -20.88
CA GLU A 109 -13.23 -1.61 -21.98
C GLU A 109 -12.37 -0.35 -22.02
N SER A 110 -12.96 0.81 -21.75
CA SER A 110 -12.24 2.08 -21.63
C SER A 110 -11.16 2.06 -20.54
N ILE A 111 -11.44 1.49 -19.36
CA ILE A 111 -10.43 1.37 -18.31
C ILE A 111 -9.34 0.38 -18.74
N ARG A 112 -9.72 -0.79 -19.26
CA ARG A 112 -8.77 -1.83 -19.67
C ARG A 112 -7.79 -1.35 -20.73
N SER A 113 -8.27 -0.65 -21.74
CA SER A 113 -7.44 -0.10 -22.82
C SER A 113 -6.45 0.97 -22.34
N ASN A 114 -6.70 1.58 -21.17
CA ASN A 114 -5.82 2.55 -20.54
C ASN A 114 -4.83 1.93 -19.54
N ILE A 115 -4.77 0.60 -19.40
CA ILE A 115 -3.80 -0.08 -18.55
C ILE A 115 -2.54 -0.36 -19.38
N PRO A 116 -1.42 0.36 -19.15
CA PRO A 116 -0.22 0.21 -19.98
C PRO A 116 0.63 -1.01 -19.60
N SER A 117 0.45 -1.57 -18.41
CA SER A 117 1.31 -2.63 -17.87
C SER A 117 0.58 -3.50 -16.86
N ILE A 118 0.86 -4.81 -16.90
CA ILE A 118 0.38 -5.81 -15.96
C ILE A 118 1.60 -6.56 -15.42
N ILE A 119 1.76 -6.57 -14.09
CA ILE A 119 2.87 -7.26 -13.42
C ILE A 119 2.31 -8.49 -12.71
N ARG A 120 2.80 -9.68 -13.08
CA ARG A 120 2.39 -10.96 -12.48
C ARG A 120 3.42 -11.40 -11.44
N LEU A 121 2.99 -11.46 -10.18
CA LEU A 121 3.79 -12.02 -9.09
C LEU A 121 3.53 -13.54 -9.00
N GLN A 122 4.57 -14.31 -9.29
CA GLN A 122 4.54 -15.77 -9.21
C GLN A 122 4.51 -16.25 -7.75
N ALA A 123 4.02 -17.47 -7.53
CA ALA A 123 4.15 -18.12 -6.25
C ALA A 123 5.65 -18.35 -5.94
N TYR A 124 6.01 -18.21 -4.67
CA TYR A 124 7.37 -18.53 -4.23
C TYR A 124 7.67 -20.01 -4.49
N THR A 125 8.87 -20.30 -4.98
CA THR A 125 9.37 -21.67 -5.04
C THR A 125 9.68 -22.18 -3.63
N ILE A 126 9.92 -23.49 -3.50
CA ILE A 126 10.29 -24.10 -2.22
C ILE A 126 11.60 -23.48 -1.72
N GLU A 127 12.57 -23.30 -2.60
CA GLU A 127 13.88 -22.70 -2.29
C GLU A 127 13.73 -21.26 -1.81
N GLN A 128 12.95 -20.44 -2.53
CA GLN A 128 12.66 -19.06 -2.11
C GLN A 128 11.94 -19.02 -0.75
N SER A 129 11.07 -19.99 -0.48
CA SER A 129 10.38 -20.09 0.80
C SER A 129 11.37 -20.44 1.91
N PHE A 130 12.32 -21.35 1.66
CA PHE A 130 13.41 -21.65 2.60
C PHE A 130 14.31 -20.44 2.84
N ASP A 131 14.69 -19.71 1.80
CA ASP A 131 15.50 -18.50 1.95
C ASP A 131 14.79 -17.44 2.78
N ILE A 132 13.48 -17.22 2.55
CA ILE A 132 12.66 -16.30 3.35
C ILE A 132 12.61 -16.74 4.82
N LEU A 133 12.52 -18.05 5.10
CA LEU A 133 12.50 -18.57 6.46
C LEU A 133 13.85 -18.39 7.15
N LYS A 134 14.94 -18.70 6.44
CA LYS A 134 16.31 -18.55 6.94
C LYS A 134 16.62 -17.09 7.26
N ASP A 135 16.30 -16.17 6.35
CA ASP A 135 16.50 -14.73 6.55
C ASP A 135 15.74 -14.20 7.77
N ARG A 136 14.54 -14.74 8.04
CA ARG A 136 13.78 -14.39 9.26
C ARG A 136 14.44 -14.92 10.54
N ASP A 137 15.00 -16.13 10.50
CA ASP A 137 15.67 -16.75 11.64
C ASP A 137 16.98 -16.04 11.99
N ASP A 138 17.73 -15.64 10.96
CA ASP A 138 18.95 -14.83 11.09
C ASP A 138 18.62 -13.46 11.72
N ILE A 139 17.53 -12.81 11.30
CA ILE A 139 17.06 -11.55 11.91
C ILE A 139 16.69 -11.73 13.39
N SER A 140 16.02 -12.83 13.79
CA SER A 140 15.72 -13.09 15.20
C SER A 140 16.96 -13.34 16.02
N THR A 141 17.92 -14.09 15.49
CA THR A 141 19.17 -14.43 16.17
C THR A 141 20.06 -13.19 16.35
N LEU A 142 20.15 -12.33 15.34
CA LEU A 142 20.85 -11.05 15.43
C LEU A 142 20.22 -10.12 16.48
N LYS A 143 18.89 -10.01 16.52
CA LYS A 143 18.19 -9.21 17.55
C LYS A 143 18.37 -9.77 18.96
N PHE A 144 18.47 -11.09 19.11
CA PHE A 144 18.73 -11.72 20.40
C PHE A 144 20.16 -11.45 20.88
N ASN A 145 21.14 -11.52 19.98
CA ASN A 145 22.52 -11.13 20.31
C ASN A 145 22.64 -9.65 20.66
N ASP A 146 22.01 -8.74 19.90
CA ASP A 146 22.04 -7.31 20.17
C ASP A 146 21.38 -6.93 21.51
N SER A 147 20.30 -7.60 21.90
CA SER A 147 19.65 -7.40 23.20
C SER A 147 20.43 -8.01 24.38
N THR A 148 21.25 -9.04 24.12
CA THR A 148 22.19 -9.57 25.12
C THR A 148 23.33 -8.58 25.40
N THR A 149 23.72 -7.77 24.41
CA THR A 149 24.72 -6.72 24.56
C THR A 149 24.24 -5.58 25.48
N TRP A 150 22.95 -5.22 25.44
CA TRP A 150 22.37 -4.21 26.34
C TRP A 150 22.21 -4.72 27.78
N TYR A 151 21.87 -6.00 27.97
CA TYR A 151 21.85 -6.63 29.30
C TYR A 151 23.25 -6.65 29.94
N ASN A 152 24.31 -6.93 29.17
CA ASN A 152 25.67 -6.89 29.69
C ASN A 152 26.22 -5.49 29.98
N TYR A 153 25.62 -4.43 29.42
CA TYR A 153 25.96 -3.04 29.75
C TYR A 153 25.20 -2.50 30.96
N LEU A 154 23.96 -2.96 31.22
CA LEU A 154 23.14 -2.51 32.35
C LEU A 154 23.47 -3.21 33.68
N PHE A 155 24.11 -4.38 33.66
CA PHE A 155 24.40 -5.18 34.87
C PHE A 155 25.89 -5.32 35.20
N ARG A 156 26.76 -4.51 34.57
CA ARG A 156 28.22 -4.53 34.83
C ARG A 156 28.68 -3.44 35.81
N ASP A 157 27.81 -2.49 36.18
CA ASP A 157 28.12 -1.43 37.15
C ASP A 157 27.77 -1.78 38.62
N GLU A 158 27.26 -2.98 38.91
CA GLU A 158 26.87 -3.39 40.29
C GLU A 158 27.86 -4.33 40.99
N LYS A 159 29.10 -4.51 40.49
CA LYS A 159 30.08 -5.43 41.10
C LYS A 159 31.45 -4.85 41.45
N ASP A 160 31.57 -3.55 41.69
CA ASP A 160 32.80 -2.93 42.21
C ASP A 160 32.58 -2.03 43.43
N GLN A 161 31.66 -2.40 44.33
CA GLN A 161 31.63 -1.86 45.71
C GLN A 161 31.16 -2.91 46.71
N THR A 162 32.10 -3.75 47.19
CA THR A 162 32.09 -4.24 48.59
C THR A 162 33.48 -4.67 49.01
#